data_AF-A0A2E0CU72-F1
#
_entry.id   AF-A0A2E0CU72-F1
#
_cell.length_a   1.000
_cell.length_b   1.000
_cell.length_c   1.000
_cell.angle_alpha   90.00
_cell.angle_beta   90.00
_cell.angle_gamma   90.00
#
_symmetry.space_group_name_H-M   'P 1'
#
loop_
_entity.id
_entity.type
_entity.pdbx_description
1 polymer ?
#
loop_
_entity_poly.entity_id
_entity_poly.type
_entity_poly.pdbx_seq_one_letter_code
_entity_poly.pdbx_strand_id
1 'polypeptide(L)'
;MILVSIDTSTKYASIGITNLEQSYFCNWESQYNHGVELTKNLRTLLGNIKSDASDITHLAVALGPGGFSSVRVGISTALGLATPKNLPIIGVPTHDIQLEPFRKKLSNKINITSVISAGRNEVSWKKYNINEVTSGISTIEKLIETSGANDMFCGEYFEKKNNLNLSKHSILLEKKVRDPKTFNNLAKKMFIDGSYKEYNEIKPIYSREPTISSPKSKKGL
;
A
#
# COMPACT_ATOMS: atom_id res chain seq x y z
N MET A 1 -9.44 -4.99 -21.53
CA MET A 1 -9.22 -4.87 -20.07
C MET A 1 -9.12 -3.40 -19.72
N ILE A 2 -9.90 -2.93 -18.75
CA ILE A 2 -9.70 -1.67 -18.03
C ILE A 2 -9.42 -2.03 -16.56
N LEU A 3 -8.18 -1.76 -16.13
CA LEU A 3 -7.67 -2.00 -14.77
C LEU A 3 -7.60 -0.68 -14.01
N VAL A 4 -8.21 -0.65 -12.82
CA VAL A 4 -8.06 0.44 -11.85
C VAL A 4 -7.27 -0.04 -10.64
N SER A 5 -6.17 0.62 -10.31
CA SER A 5 -5.34 0.35 -9.13
C SER A 5 -5.48 1.48 -8.12
N ILE A 6 -5.94 1.17 -6.90
CA ILE A 6 -6.27 2.14 -5.85
C ILE A 6 -5.36 1.94 -4.65
N ASP A 7 -4.69 3.00 -4.23
CA ASP A 7 -3.88 2.97 -3.04
C ASP A 7 -4.18 4.17 -2.14
N THR A 8 -4.78 3.91 -0.99
CA THR A 8 -5.04 4.90 0.05
C THR A 8 -4.43 4.46 1.38
N SER A 9 -3.49 3.51 1.37
CA SER A 9 -3.05 2.91 2.63
C SER A 9 -2.33 3.89 3.54
N THR A 10 -1.75 4.96 3.01
CA THR A 10 -1.09 6.01 3.77
C THR A 10 -1.67 7.39 3.39
N LYS A 11 -1.08 8.47 3.90
CA LYS A 11 -1.46 9.84 3.48
C LYS A 11 -1.13 10.12 2.01
N TYR A 12 -0.16 9.41 1.43
CA TYR A 12 0.14 9.50 0.01
C TYR A 12 -0.75 8.53 -0.73
N ALA A 13 -1.90 9.04 -1.15
CA ALA A 13 -2.85 8.29 -1.92
C ALA A 13 -2.47 8.33 -3.41
N SER A 14 -2.83 7.27 -4.12
CA SER A 14 -2.62 7.18 -5.55
C SER A 14 -3.70 6.34 -6.23
N ILE A 15 -3.90 6.62 -7.51
CA ILE A 15 -4.77 5.86 -8.38
C ILE A 15 -4.14 5.74 -9.77
N GLY A 16 -4.31 4.58 -10.38
CA GLY A 16 -3.93 4.32 -11.76
C GLY A 16 -5.09 3.74 -12.53
N ILE A 17 -5.21 4.10 -13.81
CA ILE A 17 -6.09 3.44 -14.76
C ILE A 17 -5.27 3.01 -15.98
N THR A 18 -5.50 1.80 -16.46
CA THR A 18 -4.90 1.30 -17.70
C THR A 18 -5.94 0.58 -18.53
N ASN A 19 -5.96 0.85 -19.84
CA ASN A 19 -6.60 0.02 -20.84
C ASN A 19 -5.56 -0.57 -21.83
N LEU A 20 -5.99 -1.11 -22.97
CA LEU A 20 -5.08 -1.70 -23.96
C LEU A 20 -4.15 -0.67 -24.65
N GLU A 21 -4.53 0.61 -24.66
CA GLU A 21 -3.87 1.66 -25.43
C GLU A 21 -3.05 2.60 -24.55
N GLN A 22 -3.57 2.94 -23.37
CA GLN A 22 -3.08 4.04 -22.56
C GLN A 22 -3.18 3.76 -21.06
N SER A 23 -2.35 4.49 -20.30
CA SER A 23 -2.33 4.45 -18.85
C SER A 23 -2.22 5.86 -18.28
N TYR A 24 -3.05 6.17 -17.28
CA TYR A 24 -2.99 7.42 -16.54
C TYR A 24 -2.82 7.15 -15.06
N PHE A 25 -2.02 7.99 -14.41
CA PHE A 25 -1.67 7.84 -13.00
C PHE A 25 -1.80 9.18 -12.29
N CYS A 26 -2.25 9.14 -11.04
CA CYS A 26 -2.32 10.29 -10.18
C CYS A 26 -1.91 9.90 -8.77
N ASN A 27 -1.10 10.72 -8.12
CA ASN A 27 -0.76 10.61 -6.70
C ASN A 27 -0.92 11.97 -6.04
N TRP A 28 -1.32 11.97 -4.76
CA TRP A 28 -1.51 13.19 -3.99
C TRP A 28 -1.27 12.93 -2.50
N GLU A 29 -0.93 13.98 -1.76
CA GLU A 29 -0.92 13.93 -0.29
C GLU A 29 -2.29 14.33 0.23
N SER A 30 -3.05 13.34 0.71
CA SER A 30 -4.35 13.55 1.34
C SER A 30 -4.19 14.22 2.70
N GLN A 31 -4.98 15.28 2.95
CA GLN A 31 -4.94 15.99 4.22
C GLN A 31 -5.96 15.42 5.22
N TYR A 32 -7.21 15.17 4.77
CA TYR A 32 -8.29 14.75 5.67
C TYR A 32 -9.38 13.87 5.04
N ASN A 33 -9.57 13.90 3.70
CA ASN A 33 -10.75 13.29 3.07
C ASN A 33 -10.39 12.40 1.87
N HIS A 34 -9.73 11.28 2.15
CA HIS A 34 -9.37 10.27 1.16
C HIS A 34 -10.54 9.87 0.25
N GLY A 35 -11.78 9.80 0.76
CA GLY A 35 -12.93 9.32 -0.01
C GLY A 35 -13.37 10.28 -1.11
N VAL A 36 -13.51 11.57 -0.78
CA VAL A 36 -13.87 12.61 -1.75
C VAL A 36 -12.78 12.78 -2.79
N GLU A 37 -11.52 12.81 -2.35
CA GLU A 37 -10.36 12.96 -3.23
C GLU A 37 -10.21 11.76 -4.19
N LEU A 38 -10.32 10.53 -3.67
CA LEU A 38 -10.25 9.31 -4.47
C LEU A 38 -11.34 9.29 -5.54
N THR A 39 -12.58 9.56 -5.17
CA THR A 39 -13.72 9.50 -6.11
C THR A 39 -13.58 10.55 -7.20
N LYS A 40 -13.12 11.77 -6.84
CA LYS A 40 -12.84 12.83 -7.81
C LYS A 40 -11.76 12.40 -8.81
N ASN A 41 -10.62 11.89 -8.32
CA ASN A 41 -9.52 11.45 -9.18
C ASN A 41 -9.92 10.26 -10.06
N LEU A 42 -10.68 9.29 -9.53
CA LEU A 42 -11.21 8.18 -10.32
C LEU A 42 -12.06 8.68 -11.50
N ARG A 43 -13.00 9.60 -11.25
CA ARG A 43 -13.83 10.19 -12.31
C ARG A 43 -12.97 10.90 -13.36
N THR A 44 -11.99 11.68 -12.94
CA THR A 44 -11.08 12.37 -13.87
C THR A 44 -10.31 11.38 -14.75
N LEU A 45 -9.75 10.32 -14.17
CA LEU A 45 -8.98 9.32 -14.91
C LEU A 45 -9.84 8.51 -15.88
N LEU A 46 -11.08 8.16 -15.49
CA LEU A 46 -12.06 7.52 -16.37
C LEU A 46 -12.43 8.42 -17.57
N GLY A 47 -12.64 9.72 -17.32
CA GLY A 47 -12.89 10.70 -18.37
C GLY A 47 -11.75 10.81 -19.39
N ASN A 48 -10.49 10.70 -18.96
CA ASN A 48 -9.32 10.73 -19.85
C ASN A 48 -9.31 9.56 -20.85
N ILE A 49 -9.89 8.41 -20.48
CA ILE A 49 -10.03 7.25 -21.36
C ILE A 49 -11.41 7.16 -22.02
N LYS A 50 -12.27 8.19 -21.86
CA LYS A 50 -13.66 8.22 -22.34
C LYS A 50 -14.47 7.00 -21.91
N SER A 51 -14.31 6.59 -20.64
CA SER A 51 -15.02 5.46 -20.07
C SER A 51 -15.77 5.87 -18.81
N ASP A 52 -16.72 5.05 -18.39
CA ASP A 52 -17.46 5.18 -17.14
C ASP A 52 -17.07 4.08 -16.15
N ALA A 53 -17.54 4.21 -14.91
CA ALA A 53 -17.28 3.21 -13.85
C ALA A 53 -17.81 1.81 -14.25
N SER A 54 -18.83 1.74 -15.11
CA SER A 54 -19.35 0.51 -15.68
C SER A 54 -18.35 -0.23 -16.57
N ASP A 55 -17.38 0.46 -17.14
CA ASP A 55 -16.45 -0.15 -18.09
C ASP A 55 -15.22 -0.74 -17.39
N ILE A 56 -15.09 -0.51 -16.09
CA ILE A 56 -14.06 -1.12 -15.26
C ILE A 56 -14.23 -2.64 -15.31
N THR A 57 -13.14 -3.34 -15.60
CA THR A 57 -13.14 -4.81 -15.71
C THR A 57 -12.32 -5.48 -14.63
N HIS A 58 -11.32 -4.79 -14.07
CA HIS A 58 -10.36 -5.34 -13.12
C HIS A 58 -10.01 -4.29 -12.07
N LEU A 59 -9.85 -4.71 -10.82
CA LEU A 59 -9.51 -3.82 -9.70
C LEU A 59 -8.30 -4.33 -8.94
N ALA A 60 -7.42 -3.43 -8.54
CA ALA A 60 -6.37 -3.72 -7.58
C ALA A 60 -6.41 -2.70 -6.45
N VAL A 61 -6.24 -3.17 -5.22
CA VAL A 61 -6.29 -2.30 -4.04
C VAL A 61 -5.19 -2.63 -3.05
N ALA A 62 -4.57 -1.60 -2.49
CA ALA A 62 -3.61 -1.76 -1.40
C ALA A 62 -4.34 -2.14 -0.11
N LEU A 63 -3.87 -3.21 0.55
CA LEU A 63 -4.52 -3.76 1.74
C LEU A 63 -4.06 -3.12 3.05
N GLY A 64 -3.02 -2.29 3.02
CA GLY A 64 -2.28 -1.91 4.22
C GLY A 64 -1.07 -2.81 4.48
N PRO A 65 -0.31 -2.56 5.56
CA PRO A 65 -0.67 -1.66 6.65
C PRO A 65 -0.56 -0.16 6.34
N GLY A 66 -1.18 0.65 7.20
CA GLY A 66 -1.13 2.10 7.18
C GLY A 66 -2.29 2.74 7.95
N GLY A 67 -2.81 3.87 7.47
CA GLY A 67 -3.88 4.61 8.14
C GLY A 67 -5.18 3.79 8.24
N PHE A 68 -5.69 3.62 9.47
CA PHE A 68 -6.87 2.77 9.74
C PHE A 68 -8.09 3.14 8.90
N SER A 69 -8.41 4.44 8.85
CA SER A 69 -9.52 4.96 8.05
C SER A 69 -9.19 4.99 6.56
N SER A 70 -7.95 5.35 6.19
CA SER A 70 -7.56 5.53 4.80
C SER A 70 -7.52 4.21 4.04
N VAL A 71 -6.99 3.14 4.63
CA VAL A 71 -7.01 1.77 4.06
C VAL A 71 -8.45 1.33 3.77
N ARG A 72 -9.38 1.56 4.71
CA ARG A 72 -10.79 1.18 4.51
C ARG A 72 -11.46 1.97 3.40
N VAL A 73 -11.13 3.25 3.22
CA VAL A 73 -11.68 4.02 2.10
C VAL A 73 -11.34 3.34 0.77
N GLY A 74 -10.07 3.02 0.51
CA GLY A 74 -9.65 2.39 -0.74
C GLY A 74 -10.29 1.02 -0.95
N ILE A 75 -10.27 0.17 0.09
CA ILE A 75 -10.88 -1.17 0.04
C ILE A 75 -12.39 -1.09 -0.20
N SER A 76 -13.12 -0.24 0.53
CA SER A 76 -14.57 -0.10 0.36
C SER A 76 -14.93 0.45 -1.02
N THR A 77 -14.17 1.42 -1.55
CA THR A 77 -14.36 1.92 -2.92
C THR A 77 -14.13 0.82 -3.95
N ALA A 78 -13.05 0.05 -3.82
CA ALA A 78 -12.76 -1.05 -4.74
C ALA A 78 -13.85 -2.14 -4.68
N LEU A 79 -14.27 -2.56 -3.48
CA LEU A 79 -15.34 -3.55 -3.32
C LEU A 79 -16.68 -3.04 -3.85
N GLY A 80 -17.02 -1.77 -3.63
CA GLY A 80 -18.24 -1.15 -4.15
C GLY A 80 -18.30 -1.14 -5.68
N LEU A 81 -17.14 -1.02 -6.35
CA LEU A 81 -17.02 -1.12 -7.81
C LEU A 81 -17.02 -2.58 -8.29
N ALA A 82 -16.40 -3.49 -7.54
CA ALA A 82 -16.24 -4.89 -7.94
C ALA A 82 -17.54 -5.70 -7.79
N THR A 83 -18.22 -5.55 -6.65
CA THR A 83 -19.33 -6.43 -6.24
C THR A 83 -20.50 -6.47 -7.25
N PRO A 84 -21.01 -5.34 -7.78
CA PRO A 84 -22.18 -5.36 -8.66
C PRO A 84 -22.00 -6.16 -9.95
N LYS A 85 -20.75 -6.34 -10.41
CA LYS A 85 -20.41 -7.05 -11.65
C LYS A 85 -19.53 -8.28 -11.43
N ASN A 86 -19.33 -8.66 -10.16
CA ASN A 86 -18.40 -9.71 -9.76
C ASN A 86 -17.02 -9.54 -10.43
N LEU A 87 -16.48 -8.32 -10.44
CA LEU A 87 -15.21 -8.04 -11.10
C LEU A 87 -14.05 -8.72 -10.35
N PRO A 88 -13.06 -9.27 -11.06
CA PRO A 88 -11.85 -9.78 -10.45
C PRO A 88 -11.10 -8.66 -9.73
N ILE A 89 -10.67 -8.94 -8.49
CA ILE A 89 -10.00 -7.98 -7.62
C ILE A 89 -8.72 -8.58 -7.00
N ILE A 90 -7.66 -7.77 -6.97
CA ILE A 90 -6.39 -8.11 -6.34
C ILE A 90 -6.16 -7.22 -5.13
N GLY A 91 -5.87 -7.83 -3.99
CA GLY A 91 -5.41 -7.15 -2.80
C GLY A 91 -3.90 -7.30 -2.64
N VAL A 92 -3.15 -6.19 -2.58
CA VAL A 92 -1.69 -6.20 -2.41
C VAL A 92 -1.29 -5.56 -1.08
N PRO A 93 -0.49 -6.22 -0.23
CA PRO A 93 0.06 -5.60 0.97
C PRO A 93 0.92 -4.38 0.63
N THR A 94 0.76 -3.28 1.38
CA THR A 94 1.48 -2.02 1.14
C THR A 94 2.99 -2.20 1.20
N HIS A 95 3.49 -3.05 2.10
CA HIS A 95 4.91 -3.37 2.16
C HIS A 95 5.43 -4.01 0.87
N ASP A 96 4.62 -4.85 0.21
CA ASP A 96 5.00 -5.53 -1.04
C ASP A 96 5.03 -4.53 -2.21
N ILE A 97 4.12 -3.54 -2.22
CA ILE A 97 4.15 -2.43 -3.18
C ILE A 97 5.45 -1.61 -3.02
N GLN A 98 5.84 -1.32 -1.78
CA GLN A 98 7.07 -0.57 -1.47
C GLN A 98 8.36 -1.33 -1.83
N LEU A 99 8.30 -2.66 -1.78
CA LEU A 99 9.43 -3.51 -2.14
C LEU A 99 9.64 -3.56 -3.66
N GLU A 100 8.57 -3.51 -4.44
CA GLU A 100 8.59 -3.87 -5.86
C GLU A 100 9.69 -3.18 -6.70
N PRO A 101 9.96 -1.87 -6.55
CA PRO A 101 11.05 -1.22 -7.29
C PRO A 101 12.44 -1.83 -7.02
N PHE A 102 12.60 -2.46 -5.86
CA PHE A 102 13.87 -3.04 -5.40
C PHE A 102 13.86 -4.57 -5.38
N ARG A 103 12.78 -5.22 -5.82
CA ARG A 103 12.63 -6.69 -5.73
C ARG A 103 13.81 -7.43 -6.37
N LYS A 104 14.39 -6.89 -7.44
CA LYS A 104 15.58 -7.46 -8.13
C LYS A 104 16.89 -7.36 -7.33
N LYS A 105 16.96 -6.53 -6.28
CA LYS A 105 18.14 -6.39 -5.41
C LYS A 105 18.20 -7.46 -4.32
N LEU A 106 17.08 -8.16 -4.06
CA LEU A 106 17.05 -9.26 -3.10
C LEU A 106 18.01 -10.37 -3.55
N SER A 107 18.76 -10.92 -2.60
CA SER A 107 19.65 -12.05 -2.80
C SER A 107 19.85 -12.82 -1.50
N ASN A 108 20.59 -13.93 -1.52
CA ASN A 108 20.94 -14.65 -0.29
C ASN A 108 21.68 -13.78 0.74
N LYS A 109 22.39 -12.74 0.27
CA LYS A 109 23.15 -11.84 1.14
C LYS A 109 22.36 -10.59 1.50
N ILE A 110 21.53 -10.06 0.60
CA ILE A 110 20.89 -8.76 0.73
C ILE A 110 19.45 -8.91 1.23
N ASN A 111 19.16 -8.24 2.34
CA ASN A 111 17.81 -8.11 2.87
C ASN A 111 17.28 -6.71 2.57
N ILE A 112 15.97 -6.61 2.31
CA ILE A 112 15.30 -5.32 2.18
C ILE A 112 14.19 -5.24 3.21
N THR A 113 14.20 -4.20 4.04
CA THR A 113 13.18 -3.96 5.06
C THR A 113 12.32 -2.78 4.66
N SER A 114 11.07 -3.06 4.33
CA SER A 114 10.04 -2.06 4.05
C SER A 114 9.47 -1.52 5.35
N VAL A 115 9.41 -0.19 5.51
CA VAL A 115 9.01 0.47 6.76
C VAL A 115 7.86 1.45 6.53
N ILE A 116 6.83 1.38 7.38
CA ILE A 116 5.62 2.22 7.35
C ILE A 116 5.34 2.72 8.77
N SER A 117 4.92 3.99 8.92
CA SER A 117 4.53 4.52 10.24
C SER A 117 3.32 3.77 10.82
N ALA A 118 3.41 3.35 12.09
CA ALA A 118 2.34 2.67 12.82
C ALA A 118 1.77 3.50 14.00
N GLY A 119 2.14 4.79 14.05
CA GLY A 119 1.73 5.73 15.11
C GLY A 119 2.38 5.43 16.47
N ARG A 120 2.23 6.35 17.44
CA ARG A 120 2.83 6.23 18.79
C ARG A 120 4.33 5.92 18.76
N ASN A 121 5.08 6.62 17.89
CA ASN A 121 6.53 6.44 17.68
C ASN A 121 6.97 5.04 17.23
N GLU A 122 6.05 4.21 16.74
CA GLU A 122 6.37 2.90 16.19
C GLU A 122 6.24 2.86 14.66
N VAL A 123 6.83 1.82 14.10
CA VAL A 123 6.78 1.47 12.69
C VAL A 123 6.35 0.03 12.51
N SER A 124 5.55 -0.20 11.48
CA SER A 124 5.33 -1.50 10.87
C SER A 124 6.50 -1.77 9.95
N TRP A 125 7.06 -2.97 10.01
CA TRP A 125 8.16 -3.36 9.14
C TRP A 125 7.92 -4.76 8.56
N LYS A 126 8.44 -4.96 7.35
CA LYS A 126 8.52 -6.28 6.71
C LYS A 126 9.88 -6.43 6.05
N LYS A 127 10.66 -7.40 6.52
CA LYS A 127 12.00 -7.76 6.03
C LYS A 127 11.87 -8.89 5.03
N TYR A 128 12.45 -8.69 3.86
CA TYR A 128 12.44 -9.63 2.75
C TYR A 128 13.85 -10.13 2.50
N ASN A 129 13.98 -11.45 2.42
CA ASN A 129 15.09 -12.20 1.87
C ASN A 129 14.51 -13.17 0.81
N ILE A 130 15.34 -13.68 -0.10
CA ILE A 130 14.86 -14.67 -1.08
C ILE A 130 14.37 -15.97 -0.42
N ASN A 131 14.88 -16.30 0.77
CA ASN A 131 14.55 -17.54 1.50
C ASN A 131 13.53 -17.31 2.62
N GLU A 132 13.39 -16.09 3.12
CA GLU A 132 12.60 -15.81 4.32
C GLU A 132 11.94 -14.42 4.24
N VAL A 133 10.72 -14.34 4.75
CA VAL A 133 10.02 -13.07 4.94
C VAL A 133 9.55 -12.99 6.39
N THR A 134 9.98 -11.95 7.10
CA THR A 134 9.57 -11.66 8.47
C THR A 134 8.94 -10.28 8.56
N SER A 135 8.10 -10.07 9.56
CA SER A 135 7.42 -8.78 9.77
C SER A 135 7.13 -8.54 11.24
N GLY A 136 6.93 -7.29 11.61
CA GLY A 136 6.54 -6.94 12.97
C GLY A 136 6.31 -5.46 13.18
N ILE A 137 6.26 -5.10 14.46
CA ILE A 137 6.17 -3.73 14.93
C ILE A 137 7.28 -3.47 15.92
N SER A 138 7.92 -2.31 15.80
CA SER A 138 8.90 -1.83 16.77
C SER A 138 9.09 -0.32 16.62
N THR A 139 10.05 0.25 17.33
CA THR A 139 10.59 1.58 17.00
C THR A 139 11.53 1.47 15.80
N ILE A 140 11.80 2.60 15.13
CA ILE A 140 12.80 2.62 14.04
C ILE A 140 14.21 2.44 14.60
N GLU A 141 14.47 2.98 15.79
CA GLU A 141 15.76 2.92 16.48
C GLU A 141 16.16 1.47 16.71
N LYS A 142 15.24 0.65 17.24
CA LYS A 142 15.48 -0.79 17.44
C LYS A 142 15.76 -1.54 16.13
N LEU A 143 15.10 -1.16 15.02
CA LEU A 143 15.36 -1.78 13.72
C LEU A 143 16.76 -1.44 13.20
N ILE A 144 17.20 -0.19 13.38
CA ILE A 144 18.52 0.25 12.94
C ILE A 144 19.61 -0.38 13.81
N GLU A 145 19.42 -0.44 15.13
CA GLU A 145 20.36 -1.08 16.08
C GLU A 145 20.55 -2.57 15.80
N THR A 146 19.50 -3.27 15.38
CA THR A 146 19.55 -4.71 15.07
C THR A 146 19.88 -5.01 13.60
N SER A 147 20.13 -3.99 12.78
CA SER A 147 20.48 -4.16 11.37
C SER A 147 21.96 -4.46 11.15
N GLY A 148 22.25 -5.33 10.19
CA GLY A 148 23.61 -5.70 9.79
C GLY A 148 24.03 -5.12 8.44
N ALA A 149 25.29 -5.38 8.05
CA ALA A 149 25.96 -4.86 6.84
C ALA A 149 25.19 -5.04 5.51
N ASN A 150 24.30 -6.04 5.48
CA ASN A 150 23.55 -6.40 4.27
C ASN A 150 22.06 -6.04 4.35
N ASP A 151 21.62 -5.34 5.41
CA ASP A 151 20.26 -4.86 5.53
C ASP A 151 20.11 -3.51 4.82
N MET A 152 19.19 -3.47 3.88
CA MET A 152 18.74 -2.25 3.23
C MET A 152 17.35 -1.88 3.72
N PHE A 153 17.06 -0.59 3.79
CA PHE A 153 15.75 -0.08 4.18
C PHE A 153 15.07 0.63 3.03
N CYS A 154 13.77 0.44 2.87
CA CYS A 154 12.94 1.25 1.99
C CYS A 154 11.65 1.64 2.71
N GLY A 155 10.94 2.64 2.22
CA GLY A 155 9.64 2.95 2.76
C GLY A 155 9.28 4.42 2.80
N GLU A 156 7.98 4.69 2.75
CA GLU A 156 7.44 6.04 2.91
C GLU A 156 7.89 6.70 4.22
N TYR A 157 8.17 5.89 5.26
CA TYR A 157 8.69 6.37 6.53
C TYR A 157 9.93 7.27 6.38
N PHE A 158 10.77 6.98 5.38
CA PHE A 158 12.03 7.69 5.13
C PHE A 158 11.89 8.87 4.17
N GLU A 159 10.72 9.08 3.53
CA GLU A 159 10.52 10.20 2.59
C GLU A 159 10.63 11.57 3.27
N LYS A 160 10.11 11.70 4.50
CA LYS A 160 10.13 12.96 5.27
C LYS A 160 11.25 13.05 6.30
N LYS A 161 11.93 11.95 6.63
CA LYS A 161 12.96 11.90 7.68
C LYS A 161 14.37 11.97 7.09
N ASN A 162 14.81 13.19 6.77
CA ASN A 162 16.10 13.46 6.13
C ASN A 162 17.34 13.16 7.00
N ASN A 163 17.20 12.99 8.32
CA ASN A 163 18.31 12.95 9.27
C ASN A 163 18.41 11.64 10.09
N LEU A 164 17.79 10.54 9.63
CA LEU A 164 18.02 9.25 10.28
C LEU A 164 19.44 8.78 9.97
N ASN A 165 20.29 8.75 11.00
CA ASN A 165 21.62 8.15 10.90
C ASN A 165 21.43 6.63 10.90
N LEU A 166 21.23 6.07 9.71
CA LEU A 166 21.41 4.64 9.52
C LEU A 166 22.83 4.30 9.97
N SER A 167 22.96 3.24 10.76
CA SER A 167 24.27 2.79 11.22
C SER A 167 25.22 2.62 10.03
N LYS A 168 26.56 2.66 10.24
CA LYS A 168 27.56 2.39 9.18
C LYS A 168 27.33 1.08 8.39
N HIS A 169 26.44 0.22 8.89
CA HIS A 169 26.15 -1.10 8.36
C HIS A 169 24.88 -1.16 7.50
N SER A 170 24.05 -0.13 7.39
CA SER A 170 22.79 -0.22 6.62
C SER A 170 22.64 0.86 5.55
N ILE A 171 21.91 0.54 4.49
CA ILE A 171 21.74 1.42 3.32
C ILE A 171 20.26 1.80 3.15
N LEU A 172 19.96 3.10 3.04
CA LEU A 172 18.64 3.57 2.63
C LEU A 172 18.50 3.42 1.10
N LEU A 173 17.60 2.55 0.67
CA LEU A 173 17.10 2.52 -0.69
C LEU A 173 16.13 3.69 -0.88
N GLU A 174 16.27 4.36 -2.03
CA GLU A 174 15.48 5.48 -2.56
C GLU A 174 14.23 5.91 -1.78
N LYS A 175 14.03 7.23 -1.68
CA LYS A 175 12.93 7.80 -0.90
C LYS A 175 11.56 7.42 -1.48
N LYS A 176 11.35 7.46 -2.79
CA LYS A 176 10.03 7.30 -3.41
C LYS A 176 9.70 5.84 -3.71
N VAL A 177 8.78 5.26 -2.95
CA VAL A 177 8.46 3.82 -3.03
C VAL A 177 6.97 3.54 -3.32
N ARG A 178 6.20 4.58 -3.64
CA ARG A 178 4.73 4.54 -3.78
C ARG A 178 4.28 5.06 -5.14
N ASP A 179 5.07 4.81 -6.17
CA ASP A 179 4.74 5.19 -7.53
C ASP A 179 3.50 4.40 -8.02
N PRO A 180 2.38 5.06 -8.40
CA PRO A 180 1.18 4.38 -8.88
C PRO A 180 1.45 3.48 -10.10
N LYS A 181 2.43 3.82 -10.94
CA LYS A 181 2.78 2.98 -12.10
C LYS A 181 3.40 1.65 -11.65
N THR A 182 4.23 1.66 -10.61
CA THR A 182 4.79 0.44 -10.00
C THR A 182 3.68 -0.46 -9.47
N PHE A 183 2.73 0.09 -8.69
CA PHE A 183 1.62 -0.69 -8.16
C PHE A 183 0.73 -1.26 -9.28
N ASN A 184 0.42 -0.45 -10.28
CA ASN A 184 -0.38 -0.89 -11.43
C ASN A 184 0.30 -2.02 -12.22
N ASN A 185 1.62 -1.93 -12.44
CA ASN A 185 2.37 -2.97 -13.13
C ASN A 185 2.44 -4.28 -12.33
N LEU A 186 2.61 -4.19 -11.01
CA LEU A 186 2.53 -5.36 -10.12
C LEU A 186 1.15 -6.03 -10.22
N ALA A 187 0.08 -5.25 -10.17
CA ALA A 187 -1.28 -5.75 -10.31
C ALA A 187 -1.52 -6.44 -11.68
N LYS A 188 -1.05 -5.85 -12.78
CA LYS A 188 -1.13 -6.48 -14.12
C LYS A 188 -0.45 -7.85 -14.12
N LYS A 189 0.76 -7.94 -13.57
CA LYS A 189 1.49 -9.20 -13.48
C LYS A 189 0.69 -10.24 -12.69
N MET A 190 0.17 -9.86 -11.53
CA MET A 190 -0.63 -10.77 -10.71
C MET A 190 -1.92 -11.23 -11.41
N PHE A 191 -2.58 -10.39 -12.21
CA PHE A 191 -3.72 -10.82 -13.03
C PHE A 191 -3.32 -11.80 -14.13
N ILE A 192 -2.19 -11.56 -14.82
CA ILE A 192 -1.65 -12.47 -15.82
C ILE A 192 -1.30 -13.83 -15.19
N ASP A 193 -0.71 -13.82 -14.00
CA ASP A 193 -0.33 -15.00 -13.24
C ASP A 193 -1.53 -15.69 -12.56
N GLY A 194 -2.77 -15.21 -12.77
CA GLY A 194 -3.98 -15.77 -12.17
C GLY A 194 -4.08 -15.61 -10.65
N SER A 195 -3.25 -14.75 -10.05
CA SER A 195 -3.13 -14.54 -8.60
C SER A 195 -4.13 -13.51 -8.08
N TYR A 196 -5.41 -13.65 -8.44
CA TYR A 196 -6.50 -12.80 -7.93
C TYR A 196 -7.28 -13.49 -6.81
N LYS A 197 -7.95 -12.67 -5.99
CA LYS A 197 -8.69 -13.14 -4.83
C LYS A 197 -10.18 -12.96 -5.06
N GLU A 198 -10.96 -13.81 -4.41
CA GLU A 198 -12.39 -13.57 -4.28
C GLU A 198 -12.60 -12.29 -3.46
N TYR A 199 -13.67 -11.53 -3.75
CA TYR A 199 -13.91 -10.24 -3.09
C TYR A 199 -14.03 -10.38 -1.56
N ASN A 200 -14.48 -11.54 -1.08
CA ASN A 200 -14.64 -11.86 0.35
C ASN A 200 -13.29 -12.06 1.08
N GLU A 201 -12.18 -12.22 0.35
CA GLU A 201 -10.83 -12.35 0.90
C GLU A 201 -10.07 -11.01 0.95
N ILE A 202 -10.64 -9.95 0.35
CA ILE A 202 -10.09 -8.60 0.40
C ILE A 202 -10.35 -8.01 1.78
N LYS A 203 -9.36 -8.13 2.66
CA LYS A 203 -9.42 -7.65 4.04
C LYS A 203 -8.25 -6.71 4.34
N PRO A 204 -8.47 -5.66 5.15
CA PRO A 204 -7.40 -4.77 5.55
C PRO A 204 -6.35 -5.52 6.38
N ILE A 205 -5.08 -5.23 6.13
CA ILE A 205 -3.94 -5.63 6.94
C ILE A 205 -3.68 -4.47 7.90
N TYR A 206 -3.91 -4.70 9.19
CA TYR A 206 -3.57 -3.73 10.22
C TYR A 206 -2.29 -4.15 10.91
N SER A 207 -1.36 -3.20 11.12
CA SER A 207 -0.19 -3.46 11.95
C SER A 207 -0.62 -3.76 13.39
N ARG A 208 -1.55 -2.96 13.92
CA ARG A 208 -2.13 -3.13 15.25
C ARG A 208 -3.60 -3.44 15.15
N GLU A 209 -4.07 -4.33 16.00
CA GLU A 209 -5.50 -4.48 16.19
C GLU A 209 -6.12 -3.16 16.66
N PRO A 210 -7.35 -2.83 16.23
CA PRO A 210 -8.08 -1.70 16.76
C PRO A 210 -8.17 -1.83 18.28
N THR A 211 -7.88 -0.76 18.99
CA THR A 211 -8.07 -0.74 20.44
C THR A 211 -9.57 -0.67 20.69
N ILE A 212 -10.22 -1.82 20.88
CA ILE A 212 -11.62 -1.87 21.31
C ILE A 212 -11.63 -1.45 22.78
N SER A 213 -11.90 -0.18 23.05
CA SER A 213 -12.20 0.25 24.41
C SER A 213 -13.61 -0.19 24.76
N SER A 214 -13.79 -0.68 25.98
CA SER A 214 -15.11 -0.97 26.54
C SER A 214 -16.01 0.27 26.41
N PRO A 215 -17.30 0.13 26.07
CA PRO A 215 -18.22 1.26 26.03
C PRO A 215 -18.13 2.02 27.34
N LYS A 216 -18.01 3.36 27.28
CA LYS A 216 -18.09 4.18 28.50
C LYS A 216 -19.40 3.84 29.20
N SER A 217 -19.32 3.37 30.45
CA SER A 217 -20.50 3.13 31.28
C SER A 217 -21.37 4.38 31.24
N LYS A 218 -22.66 4.23 30.92
CA LYS A 218 -23.61 5.34 30.97
C LYS A 218 -23.47 6.00 32.35
N LYS A 219 -23.03 7.26 32.38
CA LYS A 219 -23.20 8.08 33.59
C LYS A 219 -24.70 8.13 33.85
N GLY A 220 -25.11 7.66 35.02
CA GLY A 220 -26.52 7.65 35.43
C GLY A 220 -27.13 9.03 35.24
N LEU A 221 -28.35 9.03 34.69
CA LEU A 221 -29.28 10.16 34.77
C LEU A 221 -29.79 10.28 36.21
#